data_AF-A0A0Q7WXQ5-F1
#
_entry.id   AF-A0A0Q7WXQ5-F1
#
_cell.length_a   1.000
_cell.length_b   1.000
_cell.length_c   1.000
_cell.angle_alpha   90.00
_cell.angle_beta   90.00
_cell.angle_gamma   90.00
#
_symmetry.space_group_name_H-M   'P 1'
#
loop_
_entity.id
_entity.type
_entity.pdbx_description
1 polymer ?
#
loop_
_entity_poly.entity_id
_entity_poly.type
_entity_poly.pdbx_seq_one_letter_code
_entity_poly.pdbx_strand_id
1 'polypeptide(L)'
;MELIASIEADLQRLKGMVEQQAEKFDPANPHNKTRDGKLSQEGVECCYRLFDEGKSRYTVAQQMKISFAAATHRFNAWRKAGGAKRPTLLG
;
A
#
# COMPACT_ATOMS: atom_id res chain seq x y z
N MET A 1 -24.41 -9.79 34.53
CA MET A 1 -23.31 -9.93 33.54
C MET A 1 -22.76 -8.56 33.13
N GLU A 2 -22.44 -7.67 34.09
CA GLU A 2 -21.93 -6.33 33.73
C GLU A 2 -20.46 -6.33 33.29
N LEU A 3 -19.65 -7.25 33.82
CA LEU A 3 -18.22 -7.30 33.51
C LEU A 3 -17.95 -7.56 32.02
N ILE A 4 -18.70 -8.50 31.41
CA ILE A 4 -18.56 -8.82 29.97
C ILE A 4 -18.94 -7.60 29.12
N ALA A 5 -20.05 -6.94 29.45
CA ALA A 5 -20.50 -5.75 28.73
C ALA A 5 -19.50 -4.59 28.82
N SER A 6 -18.86 -4.40 29.99
CA SER A 6 -17.82 -3.38 30.15
C SER A 6 -16.58 -3.67 29.30
N ILE A 7 -16.15 -4.94 29.23
CA ILE A 7 -15.00 -5.36 28.43
C ILE A 7 -15.29 -5.20 26.94
N GLU A 8 -16.49 -5.57 26.49
CA GLU A 8 -16.90 -5.39 25.09
C GLU A 8 -16.93 -3.91 24.68
N ALA A 9 -17.43 -3.03 25.55
CA ALA A 9 -17.44 -1.59 25.30
C ALA A 9 -16.02 -0.99 25.20
N ASP A 10 -15.10 -1.44 26.06
CA ASP A 10 -13.71 -1.00 26.02
C ASP A 10 -12.97 -1.53 24.79
N LEU A 11 -13.22 -2.77 24.37
CA LEU A 11 -12.69 -3.32 23.11
C LEU A 11 -13.20 -2.54 21.89
N GLN A 12 -14.48 -2.17 21.88
CA GLN A 12 -15.08 -1.37 20.81
C GLN A 12 -14.41 0.02 20.72
N ARG A 13 -14.19 0.67 21.88
CA ARG A 13 -13.51 1.97 21.96
C ARG A 13 -12.06 1.87 21.50
N LEU A 14 -11.32 0.86 21.95
CA LEU A 14 -9.93 0.63 21.53
C LEU A 14 -9.82 0.35 20.03
N LYS A 15 -10.75 -0.44 19.46
CA LYS A 15 -10.84 -0.64 18.01
C LYS A 15 -11.00 0.68 17.26
N GLY A 16 -11.93 1.54 17.68
CA GLY A 16 -12.13 2.84 17.05
C GLY A 16 -10.93 3.79 17.17
N MET A 17 -10.11 3.64 18.22
CA MET A 17 -8.87 4.42 18.39
C MET A 17 -7.70 3.88 17.55
N VAL A 18 -7.69 2.57 17.26
CA VAL A 18 -6.63 1.87 16.52
C VAL A 18 -6.95 1.73 15.03
N GLU A 19 -8.20 1.94 14.61
CA GLU A 19 -8.60 2.11 13.21
C GLU A 19 -8.02 3.43 12.65
N GLN A 20 -6.69 3.49 12.60
CA GLN A 20 -5.99 4.28 11.60
C GLN A 20 -6.49 3.76 10.26
N GLN A 21 -7.24 4.61 9.56
CA GLN A 21 -7.53 4.37 8.15
C GLN A 21 -6.17 4.28 7.46
N ALA A 22 -5.66 3.05 7.28
CA ALA A 22 -4.50 2.83 6.46
C ALA A 22 -4.85 3.44 5.11
N GLU A 23 -4.14 4.50 4.73
CA GLU A 23 -4.35 5.11 3.43
C GLU A 23 -4.28 3.97 2.41
N LYS A 24 -5.25 3.92 1.50
CA LYS A 24 -5.44 2.80 0.55
C LYS A 24 -4.16 2.43 -0.22
N PHE A 25 -3.19 3.35 -0.26
CA PHE A 25 -1.91 3.19 -0.93
C PHE A 25 -0.71 3.54 -0.03
N ASP A 26 -0.76 3.18 1.26
CA ASP A 26 0.42 3.22 2.13
C ASP A 26 1.49 2.23 1.62
N PRO A 27 2.70 2.69 1.24
CA PRO A 27 3.80 1.83 0.78
C PRO A 27 4.24 0.77 1.80
N ALA A 28 4.08 1.07 3.09
CA ALA A 28 4.44 0.16 4.17
C ALA A 28 3.34 -0.88 4.47
N ASN A 29 2.17 -0.79 3.81
CA ASN A 29 1.05 -1.69 4.06
C ASN A 29 1.43 -3.15 3.73
N PRO A 30 1.32 -4.08 4.70
CA PRO A 30 1.56 -5.50 4.47
C PRO A 30 0.71 -6.10 3.34
N HIS A 31 -0.49 -5.57 3.09
CA HIS A 31 -1.40 -6.00 2.02
C HIS A 31 -0.89 -5.69 0.61
N ASN A 32 0.15 -4.87 0.48
CA ASN A 32 0.84 -4.66 -0.80
C ASN A 32 1.50 -5.95 -1.32
N LYS A 33 1.63 -6.98 -0.49
CA LYS A 33 2.25 -8.27 -0.87
C LYS A 33 1.30 -9.43 -0.64
N THR A 34 1.28 -10.35 -1.59
CA THR A 34 0.63 -11.66 -1.44
C THR A 34 1.46 -12.52 -0.47
N ARG A 35 0.87 -13.63 0.00
CA ARG A 35 1.55 -14.60 0.89
C ARG A 35 2.87 -15.13 0.29
N ASP A 36 2.97 -15.18 -1.03
CA ASP A 36 4.17 -15.61 -1.76
C ASP A 36 5.22 -14.50 -1.94
N GLY A 37 5.01 -13.33 -1.34
CA GLY A 37 5.93 -12.19 -1.40
C GLY A 37 5.88 -11.38 -2.70
N LYS A 38 4.98 -11.71 -3.64
CA LYS A 38 4.75 -10.92 -4.85
C LYS A 38 3.89 -9.70 -4.53
N LEU A 39 4.00 -8.62 -5.30
CA LEU A 39 3.10 -7.48 -5.14
C LEU A 39 1.66 -7.88 -5.49
N SER A 40 0.71 -7.53 -4.61
CA SER A 40 -0.71 -7.58 -4.90
C SER A 40 -1.08 -6.50 -5.92
N GLN A 41 -2.32 -6.49 -6.40
CA GLN A 41 -2.80 -5.44 -7.30
C GLN A 41 -2.70 -4.05 -6.64
N GLU A 42 -3.02 -3.96 -5.34
CA GLU A 42 -2.88 -2.75 -4.54
C GLU A 42 -1.42 -2.34 -4.39
N GLY A 43 -0.51 -3.30 -4.16
CA GLY A 43 0.92 -3.03 -4.09
C GLY A 43 1.52 -2.56 -5.41
N VAL A 44 1.01 -3.05 -6.55
CA VAL A 44 1.41 -2.54 -7.88
C VAL A 44 0.92 -1.11 -8.06
N GLU A 45 -0.33 -0.81 -7.68
CA GLU A 45 -0.87 0.54 -7.77
C GLU A 45 -0.12 1.52 -6.85
N CYS A 46 0.23 1.10 -5.64
CA CYS A 46 1.05 1.89 -4.72
C CYS A 46 2.43 2.21 -5.32
N CYS A 47 3.12 1.23 -5.92
CA CYS A 47 4.35 1.48 -6.69
C CYS A 47 4.15 2.54 -7.78
N TYR A 48 3.04 2.44 -8.53
CA TYR A 48 2.78 3.34 -9.64
C TYR A 48 2.50 4.77 -9.17
N ARG A 49 1.75 4.95 -8.07
CA ARG A 49 1.53 6.27 -7.46
C ARG A 49 2.81 6.94 -7.01
N LEU A 50 3.73 6.18 -6.41
CA LEU A 50 5.04 6.72 -6.07
C LEU A 50 5.81 7.16 -7.33
N PHE A 51 5.68 6.46 -8.45
CA PHE A 51 6.27 6.92 -9.71
C PHE A 51 5.53 8.12 -10.31
N ASP A 52 4.21 8.19 -10.15
CA ASP A 52 3.37 9.33 -10.55
C ASP A 52 3.79 10.61 -9.77
N GLU A 53 4.18 10.47 -8.50
CA GLU A 53 4.81 11.52 -7.68
C GLU A 53 6.26 11.85 -8.07
N GLY A 54 6.82 11.17 -9.08
CA GLY A 54 8.20 11.37 -9.54
C GLY A 54 9.27 10.71 -8.66
N LYS A 55 8.91 9.79 -7.75
CA LYS A 55 9.90 9.09 -6.93
C LYS A 55 10.80 8.21 -7.80
N SER A 56 12.07 8.10 -7.39
CA SER A 56 13.04 7.25 -8.09
C SER A 56 12.76 5.76 -7.85
N ARG A 57 13.25 4.89 -8.75
CA ARG A 57 13.27 3.43 -8.57
C ARG A 57 13.87 3.00 -7.24
N TYR A 58 14.91 3.72 -6.78
CA TYR A 58 15.56 3.46 -5.50
C TYR A 58 14.64 3.78 -4.32
N THR A 59 14.01 4.95 -4.34
CA THR A 59 13.05 5.38 -3.31
C THR A 59 11.86 4.42 -3.22
N VAL A 60 11.31 4.00 -4.36
CA VAL A 60 10.20 3.04 -4.39
C VAL A 60 10.63 1.68 -3.84
N ALA A 61 11.83 1.20 -4.17
CA ALA A 61 12.36 -0.05 -3.62
C ALA A 61 12.45 -0.02 -2.08
N GLN A 62 12.95 1.10 -1.52
CA GLN A 62 13.05 1.32 -0.07
C GLN A 62 11.66 1.37 0.59
N GLN A 63 10.76 2.21 0.09
CA GLN A 63 9.44 2.41 0.70
C GLN A 63 8.54 1.17 0.61
N MET A 64 8.54 0.48 -0.53
CA MET A 64 7.77 -0.76 -0.74
C MET A 64 8.44 -2.01 -0.15
N LYS A 65 9.67 -1.86 0.36
CA LYS A 65 10.52 -2.96 0.83
C LYS A 65 10.63 -4.08 -0.21
N ILE A 66 10.91 -3.73 -1.47
CA ILE A 66 11.12 -4.67 -2.58
C ILE A 66 12.54 -4.54 -3.13
N SER A 67 13.00 -5.53 -3.90
CA SER A 67 14.32 -5.42 -4.54
C SER A 67 14.33 -4.30 -5.59
N PHE A 68 15.51 -3.72 -5.82
CA PHE A 68 15.69 -2.70 -6.86
C PHE A 68 15.34 -3.24 -8.27
N ALA A 69 15.62 -4.52 -8.52
CA ALA A 69 15.22 -5.19 -9.75
C ALA A 69 13.69 -5.24 -9.91
N ALA A 70 12.95 -5.54 -8.83
CA ALA A 70 11.50 -5.52 -8.84
C ALA A 70 10.96 -4.09 -9.07
N ALA A 71 11.53 -3.08 -8.41
CA ALA A 71 11.16 -1.68 -8.64
C ALA A 71 11.45 -1.24 -10.09
N THR A 72 12.57 -1.69 -10.67
CA THR A 72 12.90 -1.41 -12.07
C THR A 72 11.91 -2.06 -13.04
N HIS A 73 11.56 -3.32 -12.80
CA HIS A 73 10.53 -4.00 -13.58
C HIS A 73 9.18 -3.25 -13.52
N ARG A 74 8.78 -2.80 -12.32
CA ARG A 74 7.55 -2.02 -12.13
C ARG A 74 7.61 -0.66 -12.79
N PHE A 75 8.74 0.04 -12.74
CA PHE A 75 8.92 1.31 -13.44
C PHE A 75 8.76 1.16 -14.96
N ASN A 76 9.32 0.10 -15.55
CA ASN A 76 9.16 -0.16 -16.97
C ASN A 76 7.70 -0.49 -17.34
N ALA A 77 7.01 -1.27 -16.50
CA ALA A 77 5.59 -1.56 -16.67
C ALA A 77 4.72 -0.31 -16.53
N TRP A 78 5.02 0.55 -15.57
CA TRP A 78 4.38 1.86 -15.38
C TRP A 78 4.56 2.77 -16.60
N ARG A 79 5.78 2.86 -17.17
CA ARG A 79 6.04 3.60 -18.41
C ARG A 79 5.21 3.09 -19.58
N LYS A 80 5.08 1.76 -19.72
CA LYS A 80 4.23 1.14 -20.75
C LYS A 80 2.75 1.42 -20.56
N ALA A 81 2.31 1.60 -19.31
CA ALA A 81 0.93 1.94 -18.95
C ALA A 81 0.57 3.42 -19.16
N GLY A 82 1.50 4.26 -19.65
CA GLY A 82 1.29 5.70 -19.87
C GLY A 82 2.16 6.60 -18.99
N GLY A 83 2.97 6.02 -18.10
CA GLY A 83 3.82 6.79 -17.18
C GLY A 83 3.00 7.76 -16.34
N ALA A 84 3.50 8.98 -16.15
CA ALA A 84 2.80 10.04 -15.40
C ALA A 84 1.45 10.48 -16.02
N LYS A 85 1.13 10.01 -17.24
CA LYS A 85 -0.16 10.27 -17.91
C LYS A 85 -1.06 9.04 -17.95
N ARG A 86 -0.72 7.97 -17.23
CA ARG A 86 -1.55 6.76 -17.13
C ARG A 86 -2.92 7.10 -16.54
N PRO A 87 -4.01 6.41 -16.93
CA PRO A 87 -5.25 6.47 -16.20
C PRO A 87 -5.03 5.85 -14.80
N THR A 88 -5.20 6.66 -13.76
CA THR A 88 -5.20 6.19 -12.37
C THR A 88 -6.53 5.51 -12.08
N LEU A 89 -6.55 4.45 -11.26
CA LEU A 89 -7.79 3.77 -10.84
C LEU A 89 -8.72 4.63 -9.96
N LEU A 90 -8.46 5.93 -9.92
CA LEU A 90 -9.29 7.00 -9.37
C LEU A 90 -9.21 8.13 -10.40
N GLY A 91 -10.22 8.20 -11.27
CA GLY A 91 -10.27 8.98 -12.50
C GLY A 91 -11.22 8.32 -13.49
#